data_AF-A0AAV9TW60-F1
#
_entry.id   AF-A0AAV9TW60-F1
#
_cell.length_a   1.000
_cell.length_b   1.000
_cell.length_c   1.000
_cell.angle_alpha   90.00
_cell.angle_beta   90.00
_cell.angle_gamma   90.00
#
_symmetry.space_group_name_H-M   'P 1'
#
loop_
_entity.id
_entity.type
_entity.pdbx_description
1 polymer ?
#
loop_
_entity_poly.entity_id
_entity_poly.type
_entity_poly.pdbx_seq_one_letter_code
_entity_poly.pdbx_strand_id
1 'polypeptide(L)'
;MTGTSSKELPDLSKVAGVVLQSKKRFISTDGIPTPQLVIAALKTCQGAANAIQPYLSKSEIRSASALAASTASSLLSLDSNSIASNSSSTSIPSISVKDTVDTISESAYEIIAHPTVSIGPQVLDLYVNIQARLGRPETLPHVFELYASKPKPKAVEGSISYVEQNPNRADKAIEAGVAETALGAAIDAKNLDAAIGIVEACYATQAFYRQKLLRKALLPASAVSAAPFGVYALASNLSAFQNTMEPVTATKFAFAAILAYLGFTATIGMVAKTTANDHMRRVTWAPGIPLHQRWLREEERAGMDDIACAWGYREKWRHGEEGGIEWESLKEYLGLKGMMLDRVELMEGMS
;
A
#
# COMPACT_ATOMS: atom_id res chain seq x y z
N MET A 1 22.01 43.78 -5.88
CA MET A 1 22.36 43.08 -4.62
C MET A 1 21.09 42.89 -3.81
N THR A 2 20.35 41.80 -4.05
CA THR A 2 19.11 41.48 -3.34
C THR A 2 19.40 40.34 -2.37
N GLY A 3 19.41 40.66 -1.08
CA GLY A 3 19.70 39.73 0.01
C GLY A 3 18.67 38.60 0.07
N THR A 4 19.16 37.37 -0.05
CA THR A 4 18.40 36.16 0.23
C THR A 4 18.16 36.08 1.74
N SER A 5 16.92 36.35 2.15
CA SER A 5 16.41 36.05 3.48
C SER A 5 16.65 34.58 3.82
N SER A 6 17.58 34.31 4.74
CA SER A 6 17.68 33.02 5.41
C SER A 6 16.34 32.69 6.05
N LYS A 7 15.65 31.65 5.55
CA LYS A 7 14.51 31.05 6.24
C LYS A 7 15.00 30.58 7.60
N GLU A 8 14.56 31.27 8.65
CA GLU A 8 14.77 30.88 10.04
C GLU A 8 14.36 29.42 10.23
N LEU A 9 15.24 28.67 10.88
CA LEU A 9 15.04 27.27 11.23
C LEU A 9 13.81 27.20 12.16
N PRO A 10 12.74 26.47 11.82
CA PRO A 10 11.79 26.07 12.85
C PRO A 10 12.56 25.23 13.87
N ASP A 11 12.60 25.67 15.12
CA ASP A 11 13.16 24.89 16.22
C ASP A 11 12.49 23.51 16.22
N LEU A 12 13.25 22.47 15.89
CA LEU A 12 12.78 21.08 15.85
C LEU A 12 12.14 20.67 17.19
N SER A 13 12.64 21.25 18.29
CA SER A 13 12.08 21.12 19.63
C SER A 13 10.70 21.77 19.79
N LYS A 14 10.43 22.92 19.14
CA LYS A 14 9.11 23.54 19.13
C LYS A 14 8.12 22.71 18.32
N VAL A 15 8.55 22.14 17.19
CA VAL A 15 7.72 21.27 16.34
C VAL A 15 7.32 20.00 17.10
N ALA A 16 8.29 19.30 17.70
CA ALA A 16 8.01 18.14 18.55
C ALA A 16 7.15 18.53 19.77
N GLY A 17 7.41 19.69 20.38
CA GLY A 17 6.63 20.21 21.50
C GLY A 17 5.17 20.47 21.17
N VAL A 18 4.85 20.99 19.98
CA VAL A 18 3.47 21.21 19.52
C VAL A 18 2.73 19.88 19.37
N VAL A 19 3.39 18.86 18.82
CA VAL A 19 2.82 17.52 18.65
C VAL A 19 2.58 16.82 20.01
N LEU A 20 3.52 16.95 20.95
CA LEU A 20 3.34 16.41 22.29
C LEU A 20 2.23 17.12 23.07
N GLN A 21 2.06 18.44 22.88
CA GLN A 21 0.96 19.19 23.47
C GLN A 21 -0.39 18.79 22.86
N SER A 22 -0.47 18.60 21.54
CA SER A 22 -1.71 18.14 20.90
C SER A 22 -2.08 16.73 21.35
N LYS A 23 -1.10 15.83 21.45
CA LYS A 23 -1.26 14.49 22.05
C LYS A 23 -1.81 14.57 23.48
N LYS A 24 -1.18 15.35 24.36
CA LYS A 24 -1.63 15.49 25.75
C LYS A 24 -3.07 15.99 25.84
N ARG A 25 -3.42 17.01 25.05
CA ARG A 25 -4.80 17.52 24.97
C ARG A 25 -5.79 16.46 24.50
N PHE A 26 -5.38 15.62 23.55
CA PHE A 26 -6.20 14.54 23.03
C PHE A 26 -6.44 13.46 24.09
N ILE A 27 -5.40 13.03 24.80
CA ILE A 27 -5.48 12.02 25.87
C ILE A 27 -6.27 12.54 27.08
N SER A 28 -6.14 13.83 27.41
CA SER A 28 -6.88 14.46 28.51
C SER A 28 -8.35 14.73 28.19
N THR A 29 -8.82 14.48 26.97
CA THR A 29 -10.24 14.65 26.63
C THR A 29 -11.01 13.40 27.04
N ASP A 30 -11.72 13.47 28.18
CA ASP A 30 -12.60 12.41 28.66
C ASP A 30 -13.84 12.29 27.76
N GLY A 31 -13.92 11.22 26.97
CA GLY A 31 -15.06 10.93 26.10
C GLY A 31 -14.68 10.21 24.81
N ILE A 32 -15.68 9.93 23.97
CA ILE A 32 -15.44 9.42 22.60
C ILE A 32 -15.04 10.63 21.74
N PRO A 33 -13.77 10.72 21.28
CA PRO A 33 -13.34 11.85 20.47
C PRO A 33 -14.11 11.89 19.15
N THR A 34 -14.66 13.05 18.82
CA THR A 34 -15.29 13.31 17.53
C THR A 34 -14.27 13.03 16.42
N PRO A 35 -14.65 12.38 15.30
CA PRO A 35 -13.72 12.06 14.20
C PRO A 35 -12.92 13.28 13.70
N GLN A 36 -13.51 14.47 13.77
CA GLN A 36 -12.87 15.72 13.37
C GLN A 36 -11.70 16.13 14.28
N LEU A 37 -11.76 15.83 15.59
CA LEU A 37 -10.68 16.13 16.52
C LEU A 37 -9.46 15.22 16.25
N VAL A 38 -9.70 13.95 15.92
CA VAL A 38 -8.66 13.00 15.52
C VAL A 38 -7.97 13.49 14.25
N ILE A 39 -8.76 13.90 13.24
CA ILE A 39 -8.23 14.43 11.98
C ILE A 39 -7.44 15.73 12.22
N ALA A 40 -7.92 16.63 13.08
CA ALA A 40 -7.20 17.85 13.41
C ALA A 40 -5.85 17.55 14.09
N ALA A 41 -5.83 16.64 15.06
CA ALA A 41 -4.60 16.20 15.72
C ALA A 41 -3.61 15.60 14.72
N LEU A 42 -4.05 14.69 13.85
CA LEU A 42 -3.20 14.09 12.82
C LEU A 42 -2.72 15.12 11.79
N LYS A 43 -3.53 16.11 11.42
CA LYS A 43 -3.10 17.22 10.55
C LYS A 43 -2.00 18.07 11.20
N THR A 44 -2.01 18.24 12.53
CA THR A 44 -0.89 18.89 13.21
C THR A 44 0.39 18.07 13.11
N CYS A 45 0.31 16.74 13.25
CA CYS A 45 1.44 15.83 13.02
C CYS A 45 1.92 15.87 11.56
N GLN A 46 0.99 15.97 10.60
CA GLN A 46 1.33 16.09 9.18
C GLN A 46 2.05 17.41 8.87
N GLY A 47 1.58 18.53 9.44
CA GLY A 47 2.25 19.82 9.31
C GLY A 47 3.68 19.78 9.87
N ALA A 48 3.86 19.12 11.01
CA ALA A 48 5.17 18.87 11.61
C ALA A 48 6.07 17.99 10.73
N ALA A 49 5.54 16.87 10.20
CA ALA A 49 6.27 15.98 9.30
C ALA A 49 6.72 16.69 8.02
N ASN A 50 5.85 17.50 7.42
CA ASN A 50 6.17 18.31 6.23
C ASN A 50 7.27 19.33 6.49
N ALA A 51 7.32 19.91 7.70
CA ALA A 51 8.37 20.85 8.08
C ALA A 51 9.74 20.14 8.23
N ILE A 52 9.75 18.86 8.62
CA ILE A 52 10.97 18.09 8.86
C ILE A 52 11.50 17.41 7.59
N GLN A 53 10.63 17.11 6.62
CA GLN A 53 10.98 16.46 5.34
C GLN A 53 12.24 17.02 4.64
N PRO A 54 12.45 18.34 4.45
CA PRO A 54 13.67 18.85 3.80
C PRO A 54 14.96 18.55 4.58
N TYR A 55 14.86 18.33 5.90
CA TYR A 55 16.00 17.96 6.75
C TYR A 55 16.31 16.47 6.67
N LEU A 56 15.29 15.61 6.49
CA LEU A 56 15.48 14.18 6.29
C LEU A 56 16.20 13.89 4.98
N SER A 57 15.74 14.47 3.87
CA SER A 57 16.40 14.30 2.58
C SER A 57 17.86 14.79 2.63
N LYS A 58 18.12 15.91 3.32
CA LYS A 58 19.48 16.44 3.48
C LYS A 58 20.34 15.58 4.41
N SER A 59 19.76 14.97 5.44
CA SER A 59 20.44 14.05 6.36
C SER A 59 20.80 12.73 5.67
N GLU A 60 19.90 12.18 4.87
CA GLU A 60 20.15 10.95 4.08
C GLU A 60 21.25 11.17 3.05
N ILE A 61 21.19 12.28 2.31
CA ILE A 61 22.25 12.68 1.36
C ILE A 61 23.58 12.85 2.09
N ARG A 62 23.57 13.49 3.27
CA ARG A 62 24.79 13.66 4.07
C ARG A 62 25.30 12.33 4.63
N SER A 63 24.43 11.40 5.04
CA SER A 63 24.87 10.08 5.50
C SER A 63 25.41 9.23 4.37
N ALA A 64 24.81 9.27 3.17
CA ALA A 64 25.31 8.58 1.99
C ALA A 64 26.67 9.17 1.54
N SER A 65 26.80 10.50 1.53
CA SER A 65 28.07 11.16 1.23
C SER A 65 29.12 10.94 2.31
N ALA A 66 28.71 10.86 3.59
CA ALA A 66 29.62 10.60 4.70
C ALA A 66 30.06 9.14 4.73
N LEU A 67 29.21 8.18 4.35
CA LEU A 67 29.59 6.78 4.16
C LEU A 67 30.54 6.63 2.98
N ALA A 68 30.26 7.26 1.84
CA ALA A 68 31.15 7.26 0.67
C ALA A 68 32.49 7.98 0.94
N ALA A 69 32.45 9.10 1.67
CA ALA A 69 33.64 9.79 2.12
C ALA A 69 34.39 8.97 3.18
N SER A 70 33.69 8.29 4.10
CA SER A 70 34.34 7.49 5.13
C SER A 70 34.97 6.23 4.54
N THR A 71 34.42 5.58 3.52
CA THR A 71 35.08 4.45 2.85
C THR A 71 36.28 4.91 2.02
N ALA A 72 36.18 6.05 1.32
CA ALA A 72 37.31 6.64 0.61
C ALA A 72 38.40 7.16 1.57
N SER A 73 38.02 7.79 2.69
CA SER A 73 38.91 8.28 3.73
C SER A 73 39.53 7.15 4.53
N SER A 74 38.83 6.04 4.80
CA SER A 74 39.43 4.85 5.43
C SER A 74 40.44 4.15 4.53
N LEU A 75 40.26 4.20 3.20
CA LEU A 75 41.28 3.74 2.25
C LEU A 75 42.47 4.71 2.14
N LEU A 76 42.24 6.02 2.27
CA LEU A 76 43.28 7.05 2.27
C LEU A 76 44.05 7.14 3.61
N SER A 77 43.39 6.80 4.73
CA SER A 77 43.97 6.77 6.08
C SER A 77 44.74 5.48 6.38
N LEU A 78 44.70 4.48 5.50
CA LEU A 78 45.61 3.33 5.54
C LEU A 78 47.02 3.66 5.00
N ASP A 79 47.17 4.78 4.29
CA ASP A 79 48.47 5.31 3.83
C ASP A 79 49.06 6.34 4.81
N SER A 80 48.30 6.72 5.85
CA SER A 80 48.66 7.81 6.76
C SER A 80 48.34 7.48 8.22
N ASN A 81 49.02 6.48 8.77
CA ASN A 81 49.11 6.35 10.23
C ASN A 81 50.56 6.27 10.72
N SER A 82 51.11 7.45 10.98
CA SER A 82 51.88 7.70 12.19
C SER A 82 51.36 9.01 12.83
N ILE A 83 51.09 8.95 14.14
CA ILE A 83 50.91 10.05 15.10
C ILE A 83 49.47 10.56 15.32
N ALA A 84 48.89 10.03 16.41
CA ALA A 84 48.09 10.67 17.47
C ALA A 84 47.39 12.02 17.19
N SER A 85 46.09 12.07 17.52
CA SER A 85 45.57 13.14 18.38
C SER A 85 44.24 12.77 19.05
N ASN A 86 44.27 12.83 20.38
CA ASN A 86 43.12 12.92 21.25
C ASN A 86 42.42 14.27 20.99
N SER A 87 41.11 14.27 20.78
CA SER A 87 40.29 15.44 21.09
C SER A 87 38.90 15.04 21.60
N SER A 88 38.66 15.45 22.84
CA SER A 88 37.43 15.41 23.60
C SER A 88 36.35 16.27 22.93
N SER A 89 35.14 15.73 22.78
CA SER A 89 33.94 16.52 22.48
C SER A 89 32.91 16.38 23.60
N THR A 90 32.68 17.51 24.26
CA THR A 90 31.65 17.78 25.26
C THR A 90 30.26 17.58 24.66
N SER A 91 29.41 16.79 25.35
CA SER A 91 28.05 16.46 24.95
C SER A 91 27.08 17.63 25.16
N ILE A 92 26.58 18.17 24.05
CA ILE A 92 25.34 18.95 23.99
C ILE A 92 24.27 17.98 23.47
N PRO A 93 23.08 17.83 24.10
CA PRO A 93 22.04 17.00 23.53
C PRO A 93 21.35 17.79 22.42
N SER A 94 21.95 17.82 21.23
CA SER A 94 21.21 18.19 20.02
C SER A 94 20.22 17.07 19.76
N ILE A 95 18.95 17.29 20.11
CA ILE A 95 17.85 16.40 19.69
C ILE A 95 18.04 16.16 18.20
N SER A 96 18.36 14.93 17.86
CA SER A 96 18.68 14.59 16.49
C SER A 96 17.39 14.65 15.67
N VAL A 97 17.52 14.90 14.36
CA VAL A 97 16.37 14.85 13.44
C VAL A 97 15.66 13.49 13.51
N LYS A 98 16.39 12.42 13.90
CA LYS A 98 15.82 11.10 14.13
C LYS A 98 14.93 11.07 15.38
N ASP A 99 15.39 11.64 16.50
CA ASP A 99 14.59 11.70 17.73
C ASP A 99 13.29 12.48 17.52
N THR A 100 13.32 13.58 16.75
CA THR A 100 12.08 14.30 16.43
C THR A 100 11.16 13.50 15.50
N VAL A 101 11.70 12.76 14.52
CA VAL A 101 10.89 11.85 13.70
C VAL A 101 10.25 10.76 14.55
N ASP A 102 11.02 10.14 15.44
CA ASP A 102 10.55 9.04 16.28
C ASP A 102 9.48 9.52 17.27
N THR A 103 9.63 10.72 17.86
CA THR A 103 8.57 11.30 18.70
C THR A 103 7.29 11.62 17.93
N ILE A 104 7.38 12.02 16.65
CA ILE A 104 6.21 12.32 15.82
C ILE A 104 5.53 11.02 15.37
N SER A 105 6.29 10.00 14.98
CA SER A 105 5.74 8.70 14.58
C SER A 105 5.10 7.98 15.77
N GLU A 106 5.75 7.98 16.94
CA GLU A 106 5.22 7.39 18.17
C GLU A 106 3.97 8.11 18.66
N SER A 107 3.96 9.45 18.67
CA SER A 107 2.77 10.21 19.05
C SER A 107 1.60 9.99 18.08
N ALA A 108 1.85 9.93 16.77
CA ALA A 108 0.81 9.60 15.79
C ALA A 108 0.26 8.18 16.00
N TYR A 109 1.14 7.21 16.27
CA TYR A 109 0.77 5.84 16.58
C TYR A 109 -0.07 5.73 17.84
N GLU A 110 0.34 6.37 18.95
CA GLU A 110 -0.41 6.35 20.21
C GLU A 110 -1.81 6.98 20.08
N ILE A 111 -1.94 8.07 19.32
CA ILE A 111 -3.24 8.71 19.04
C ILE A 111 -4.18 7.72 18.35
N ILE A 112 -3.68 6.92 17.41
CA ILE A 112 -4.49 5.94 16.66
C ILE A 112 -4.73 4.66 17.44
N ALA A 113 -3.75 4.20 18.22
CA ALA A 113 -3.88 3.02 19.06
C ALA A 113 -4.86 3.23 20.22
N HIS A 114 -5.10 4.48 20.65
CA HIS A 114 -5.96 4.81 21.78
C HIS A 114 -7.37 4.18 21.67
N PRO A 115 -7.88 3.46 22.69
CA PRO A 115 -9.07 2.62 22.56
C PRO A 115 -10.35 3.38 22.20
N THR A 116 -10.47 4.65 22.60
CA THR A 116 -11.65 5.49 22.32
C THR A 116 -11.73 5.99 20.87
N VAL A 117 -10.69 5.78 20.06
CA VAL A 117 -10.61 6.30 18.69
C VAL A 117 -11.13 5.28 17.67
N SER A 118 -12.21 5.63 16.97
CA SER A 118 -12.67 4.86 15.81
C SER A 118 -11.81 5.19 14.59
N ILE A 119 -11.08 4.21 14.05
CA ILE A 119 -10.28 4.39 12.85
C ILE A 119 -11.20 4.31 11.62
N GLY A 120 -11.29 5.41 10.89
CA GLY A 120 -11.98 5.51 9.60
C GLY A 120 -11.00 5.55 8.42
N PRO A 121 -11.47 5.41 7.17
CA PRO A 121 -10.60 5.37 5.99
C PRO A 121 -9.78 6.66 5.81
N GLN A 122 -10.39 7.83 6.06
CA GLN A 122 -9.69 9.12 5.99
C GLN A 122 -8.59 9.27 7.06
N VAL A 123 -8.81 8.71 8.25
CA VAL A 123 -7.83 8.74 9.34
C VAL A 123 -6.65 7.84 8.98
N LEU A 124 -6.93 6.67 8.39
CA LEU A 124 -5.91 5.73 7.93
C LEU A 124 -5.05 6.32 6.81
N ASP A 125 -5.68 6.93 5.80
CA ASP A 125 -4.97 7.58 4.70
C ASP A 125 -4.04 8.71 5.20
N LEU A 126 -4.53 9.56 6.11
CA LEU A 126 -3.67 10.60 6.72
C LEU A 126 -2.49 10.00 7.48
N TYR A 127 -2.70 8.91 8.23
CA TYR A 127 -1.63 8.24 8.96
C TYR A 127 -0.56 7.65 8.04
N VAL A 128 -0.99 6.92 7.00
CA VAL A 128 -0.08 6.34 6.01
C VAL A 128 0.74 7.44 5.33
N ASN A 129 0.11 8.56 4.94
CA ASN A 129 0.81 9.70 4.37
C ASN A 129 1.82 10.34 5.34
N ILE A 130 1.52 10.38 6.64
CA ILE A 130 2.46 10.88 7.66
C ILE A 130 3.66 9.93 7.77
N GLN A 131 3.42 8.62 7.90
CA GLN A 131 4.50 7.64 8.04
C GLN A 131 5.34 7.50 6.77
N ALA A 132 4.73 7.61 5.60
CA ALA A 132 5.41 7.64 4.31
C ALA A 132 6.40 8.82 4.22
N ARG A 133 6.03 9.99 4.75
CA ARG A 133 6.92 11.16 4.78
C ARG A 133 8.02 11.07 5.83
N LEU A 134 7.79 10.33 6.91
CA LEU A 134 8.75 10.12 7.98
C LEU A 134 9.73 8.96 7.68
N GLY A 135 9.44 8.11 6.70
CA GLY A 135 10.26 6.95 6.35
C GLY A 135 10.23 5.83 7.41
N ARG A 136 9.15 5.74 8.19
CA ARG A 136 9.00 4.76 9.28
C ARG A 136 7.82 3.80 9.00
N PRO A 137 7.97 2.81 8.09
CA PRO A 137 6.90 1.90 7.70
C PRO A 137 6.63 0.78 8.72
N GLU A 138 7.50 0.57 9.71
CA GLU A 138 7.44 -0.56 10.66
C GLU A 138 6.11 -0.68 11.41
N THR A 139 5.44 0.45 11.65
CA THR A 139 4.17 0.49 12.39
C THR A 139 2.94 0.28 11.49
N LEU A 140 3.11 0.31 10.16
CA LEU A 140 2.00 0.24 9.21
C LEU A 140 1.25 -1.10 9.23
N PRO A 141 1.93 -2.28 9.19
CA PRO A 141 1.23 -3.57 9.24
C PRO A 141 0.33 -3.69 10.48
N HIS A 142 0.86 -3.33 11.65
CA HIS A 142 0.11 -3.40 12.91
C HIS A 142 -1.10 -2.46 12.92
N VAL A 143 -0.98 -1.23 12.39
CA VAL A 143 -2.12 -0.30 12.31
C VAL A 143 -3.20 -0.78 11.33
N PHE A 144 -2.83 -1.49 10.27
CA PHE A 144 -3.79 -2.11 9.35
C PHE A 144 -4.57 -3.25 10.03
N GLU A 145 -3.91 -4.06 10.84
CA GLU A 145 -4.59 -5.08 11.66
C GLU A 145 -5.53 -4.44 12.70
N LEU A 146 -5.08 -3.35 13.36
CA LEU A 146 -5.93 -2.58 14.26
C LEU A 146 -7.13 -1.97 13.54
N TYR A 147 -6.99 -1.45 12.32
CA TYR A 147 -8.12 -0.91 11.56
C TYR A 147 -9.23 -1.95 11.30
N ALA A 148 -8.83 -3.20 11.09
CA ALA A 148 -9.74 -4.32 10.87
C ALA A 148 -10.39 -4.84 12.16
N SER A 149 -9.60 -4.99 13.23
CA SER A 149 -10.01 -5.68 14.47
C SER A 149 -10.53 -4.78 15.59
N LYS A 150 -10.17 -3.48 15.58
CA LYS A 150 -10.41 -2.59 16.73
C LYS A 150 -11.90 -2.42 17.02
N PRO A 151 -12.34 -2.61 18.28
CA PRO A 151 -13.74 -2.45 18.65
C PRO A 151 -14.16 -0.99 18.56
N LYS A 152 -15.40 -0.75 18.11
CA LYS A 152 -15.95 0.61 18.02
C LYS A 152 -16.56 1.03 19.35
N PRO A 153 -16.11 2.14 19.94
CA PRO A 153 -16.76 2.70 21.11
C PRO A 153 -18.13 3.25 20.71
N LYS A 154 -19.16 2.88 21.47
CA LYS A 154 -20.51 3.42 21.41
C LYS A 154 -20.86 3.96 22.79
N ALA A 155 -21.33 5.20 22.84
CA ALA A 155 -21.89 5.76 24.06
C ALA A 155 -23.27 5.12 24.28
N VAL A 156 -23.37 4.27 25.31
CA VAL A 156 -24.63 3.69 25.76
C VAL A 156 -24.84 4.18 27.19
N GLU A 157 -25.87 4.99 27.40
CA GLU A 157 -26.33 5.44 28.72
C GLU A 157 -25.23 6.05 29.61
N GLY A 158 -24.36 6.90 29.05
CA GLY A 158 -23.28 7.56 29.79
C GLY A 158 -22.06 6.69 30.07
N SER A 159 -22.05 5.42 29.63
CA SER A 159 -20.89 4.53 29.65
C SER A 159 -20.38 4.25 28.23
N ILE A 160 -19.06 4.06 28.08
CA ILE A 160 -18.45 3.71 26.79
C ILE A 160 -18.50 2.19 26.65
N SER A 161 -19.40 1.70 25.79
CA SER A 161 -19.50 0.29 25.43
C SER A 161 -18.71 0.01 24.15
N TYR A 162 -17.92 -1.05 24.12
CA TYR A 162 -17.08 -1.42 22.98
C TYR A 162 -17.77 -2.52 22.17
N VAL A 163 -18.10 -2.21 20.91
CA VAL A 163 -18.70 -3.18 19.99
C VAL A 163 -17.61 -3.81 19.13
N GLU A 164 -17.47 -5.13 19.25
CA GLU A 164 -16.54 -5.92 18.45
C GLU A 164 -16.84 -5.78 16.96
N GLN A 165 -15.78 -5.62 16.16
CA GLN A 165 -15.89 -5.46 14.73
C GLN A 165 -15.49 -6.76 14.03
N ASN A 166 -16.27 -7.17 13.03
CA ASN A 166 -15.88 -8.28 12.18
C ASN A 166 -14.81 -7.82 11.18
N PRO A 167 -13.57 -8.35 11.25
CA PRO A 167 -12.47 -7.95 10.38
C PRO A 167 -12.69 -8.35 8.92
N ASN A 168 -13.57 -9.32 8.66
CA ASN A 168 -13.82 -9.85 7.32
C ASN A 168 -14.89 -9.07 6.53
N ARG A 169 -15.36 -7.92 7.02
CA ARG A 169 -16.34 -7.10 6.28
C ARG A 169 -15.70 -6.39 5.11
N ALA A 170 -16.37 -6.36 3.96
CA ALA A 170 -15.90 -5.63 2.77
C ALA A 170 -15.69 -4.13 3.03
N ASP A 171 -16.50 -3.54 3.91
CA ASP A 171 -16.38 -2.11 4.30
C ASP A 171 -15.07 -1.80 5.08
N LYS A 172 -14.40 -2.84 5.58
CA LYS A 172 -13.15 -2.76 6.32
C LYS A 172 -11.93 -3.10 5.49
N ALA A 173 -12.12 -3.37 4.20
CA ALA A 173 -11.00 -3.53 3.29
C ALA A 173 -10.26 -2.18 3.12
N ILE A 174 -8.94 -2.28 3.05
CA ILE A 174 -8.07 -1.14 2.83
C ILE A 174 -8.15 -0.76 1.35
N GLU A 175 -8.19 0.54 1.08
CA GLU A 175 -8.22 1.05 -0.29
C GLU A 175 -6.88 0.83 -0.98
N ALA A 176 -6.91 0.38 -2.25
CA ALA A 176 -5.72 0.07 -3.02
C ALA A 176 -4.73 1.24 -3.09
N GLY A 177 -5.21 2.48 -3.26
CA GLY A 177 -4.32 3.66 -3.29
C GLY A 177 -3.58 3.86 -1.95
N VAL A 178 -4.22 3.59 -0.82
CA VAL A 178 -3.57 3.69 0.50
C VAL A 178 -2.55 2.56 0.66
N ALA A 179 -2.87 1.35 0.20
CA ALA A 179 -1.95 0.22 0.23
C ALA A 179 -0.71 0.44 -0.68
N GLU A 180 -0.89 0.99 -1.87
CA GLU A 180 0.22 1.34 -2.79
C GLU A 180 1.14 2.41 -2.20
N THR A 181 0.59 3.46 -1.58
CA THR A 181 1.41 4.49 -0.92
C THR A 181 2.19 3.95 0.29
N ALA A 182 1.56 3.05 1.07
CA ALA A 182 2.22 2.37 2.17
C ALA A 182 3.35 1.44 1.69
N LEU A 183 3.09 0.67 0.63
CA LEU A 183 4.07 -0.24 0.03
C LEU A 183 5.25 0.53 -0.57
N GLY A 184 4.99 1.63 -1.28
CA GLY A 184 6.03 2.52 -1.80
C GLY A 184 6.91 3.08 -0.67
N ALA A 185 6.30 3.53 0.43
CA ALA A 185 7.05 4.01 1.59
C ALA A 185 7.91 2.91 2.25
N ALA A 186 7.44 1.66 2.28
CA ALA A 186 8.20 0.54 2.82
C ALA A 186 9.38 0.14 1.92
N ILE A 187 9.17 0.18 0.60
CA ILE A 187 10.22 0.01 -0.41
C ILE A 187 11.29 1.10 -0.27
N ASP A 188 10.87 2.36 -0.17
CA ASP A 188 11.79 3.51 -0.05
C ASP A 188 12.63 3.43 1.22
N ALA A 189 12.04 2.97 2.33
CA ALA A 189 12.72 2.72 3.59
C ALA A 189 13.55 1.43 3.61
N LYS A 190 13.51 0.62 2.54
CA LYS A 190 14.23 -0.67 2.40
C LYS A 190 13.97 -1.64 3.55
N ASN A 191 12.74 -1.71 4.05
CA ASN A 191 12.35 -2.67 5.08
C ASN A 191 11.45 -3.76 4.48
N LEU A 192 12.02 -4.96 4.27
CA LEU A 192 11.35 -6.05 3.57
C LEU A 192 10.23 -6.66 4.41
N ASP A 193 10.46 -6.82 5.72
CA ASP A 193 9.46 -7.36 6.65
C ASP A 193 8.22 -6.48 6.70
N ALA A 194 8.41 -5.16 6.79
CA ALA A 194 7.30 -4.20 6.74
C ALA A 194 6.57 -4.24 5.39
N ALA A 195 7.28 -4.37 4.27
CA ALA A 195 6.67 -4.43 2.94
C ALA A 195 5.80 -5.69 2.75
N ILE A 196 6.30 -6.87 3.15
CA ILE A 196 5.53 -8.12 3.13
C ILE A 196 4.33 -8.02 4.07
N GLY A 197 4.54 -7.53 5.29
CA GLY A 197 3.46 -7.34 6.27
C GLY A 197 2.35 -6.40 5.78
N ILE A 198 2.69 -5.34 5.04
CA ILE A 198 1.72 -4.44 4.41
C ILE A 198 0.91 -5.19 3.34
N VAL A 199 1.57 -5.97 2.48
CA VAL A 199 0.88 -6.77 1.44
C VAL A 199 -0.08 -7.78 2.08
N GLU A 200 0.35 -8.46 3.15
CA GLU A 200 -0.51 -9.41 3.87
C GLU A 200 -1.70 -8.73 4.54
N ALA A 201 -1.46 -7.64 5.27
CA ALA A 201 -2.52 -6.92 5.99
C ALA A 201 -3.51 -6.20 5.04
N CYS A 202 -3.10 -5.87 3.81
CA CYS A 202 -3.96 -5.24 2.81
C CYS A 202 -4.63 -6.28 1.91
N TYR A 203 -3.84 -7.01 1.13
CA TYR A 203 -4.30 -7.78 -0.03
C TYR A 203 -4.65 -9.23 0.29
N ALA A 204 -4.05 -9.83 1.32
CA ALA A 204 -4.32 -11.22 1.70
C ALA A 204 -5.58 -11.38 2.58
N THR A 205 -6.28 -10.28 2.92
CA THR A 205 -7.44 -10.30 3.81
C THR A 205 -8.74 -10.72 3.11
N GLN A 206 -9.62 -11.43 3.84
CA GLN A 206 -10.94 -11.79 3.32
C GLN A 206 -11.83 -10.56 3.04
N ALA A 207 -11.62 -9.47 3.77
CA ALA A 207 -12.27 -8.19 3.53
C ALA A 207 -11.97 -7.68 2.12
N PHE A 208 -10.69 -7.70 1.73
CA PHE A 208 -10.25 -7.27 0.41
C PHE A 208 -10.83 -8.13 -0.71
N TYR A 209 -10.86 -9.46 -0.54
CA TYR A 209 -11.48 -10.36 -1.51
C TYR A 209 -12.96 -10.06 -1.73
N ARG A 210 -13.71 -9.81 -0.65
CA ARG A 210 -15.14 -9.44 -0.75
C ARG A 210 -15.32 -8.08 -1.40
N GLN A 211 -14.49 -7.10 -1.05
CA GLN A 211 -14.52 -5.77 -1.68
C GLN A 211 -14.17 -5.84 -3.17
N LYS A 212 -13.18 -6.66 -3.55
CA LYS A 212 -12.77 -6.91 -4.93
C LYS A 212 -13.89 -7.55 -5.72
N LEU A 213 -14.57 -8.55 -5.18
CA LEU A 213 -15.78 -9.13 -5.79
C LEU A 213 -16.85 -8.06 -5.97
N LEU A 214 -17.14 -7.26 -4.95
CA LEU A 214 -18.14 -6.20 -5.04
C LEU A 214 -17.76 -5.07 -6.02
N ARG A 215 -16.49 -4.67 -6.14
CA ARG A 215 -16.09 -3.58 -7.03
C ARG A 215 -15.83 -4.04 -8.46
N LYS A 216 -15.15 -5.18 -8.63
CA LYS A 216 -14.68 -5.66 -9.95
C LYS A 216 -15.64 -6.65 -10.60
N ALA A 217 -16.47 -7.39 -9.83
CA ALA A 217 -17.44 -8.32 -10.39
C ALA A 217 -18.85 -7.71 -10.53
N LEU A 218 -19.21 -6.71 -9.73
CA LEU A 218 -20.56 -6.10 -9.80
C LEU A 218 -20.85 -5.44 -11.14
N LEU A 219 -19.91 -4.65 -11.67
CA LEU A 219 -20.08 -3.96 -12.95
C LEU A 219 -20.30 -4.96 -14.12
N PRO A 220 -19.43 -5.96 -14.35
CA PRO A 220 -19.70 -6.94 -15.39
C PRO A 220 -20.94 -7.80 -15.11
N ALA A 221 -21.22 -8.15 -13.84
CA ALA A 221 -22.44 -8.89 -13.50
C ALA A 221 -23.72 -8.10 -13.84
N SER A 222 -23.72 -6.79 -13.59
CA SER A 222 -24.83 -5.91 -13.96
C SER A 222 -24.99 -5.77 -15.47
N ALA A 223 -23.87 -5.79 -16.22
CA ALA A 223 -23.92 -5.78 -17.68
C ALA A 223 -24.52 -7.09 -18.22
N VAL A 224 -24.13 -8.24 -17.67
CA VAL A 224 -24.66 -9.56 -18.05
C VAL A 224 -26.15 -9.68 -17.72
N SER A 225 -26.60 -9.13 -16.59
CA SER A 225 -28.03 -9.17 -16.24
C SER A 225 -28.89 -8.25 -17.12
N ALA A 226 -28.35 -7.11 -17.56
CA ALA A 226 -29.02 -6.19 -18.47
C ALA A 226 -28.99 -6.64 -19.95
N ALA A 227 -28.03 -7.50 -20.33
CA ALA A 227 -27.80 -7.89 -21.72
C ALA A 227 -29.04 -8.50 -22.43
N PRO A 228 -29.83 -9.42 -21.83
CA PRO A 228 -31.02 -9.96 -22.49
C PRO A 228 -32.06 -8.90 -22.83
N PHE A 229 -32.23 -7.88 -21.99
CA PHE A 229 -33.17 -6.78 -22.26
C PHE A 229 -32.72 -5.93 -23.45
N GLY A 230 -31.42 -5.62 -23.53
CA GLY A 230 -30.85 -4.90 -24.67
C GLY A 230 -30.95 -5.70 -25.97
N VAL A 231 -30.65 -7.01 -25.92
CA VAL A 231 -30.74 -7.89 -27.10
C VAL A 231 -32.17 -8.04 -27.59
N TYR A 232 -33.15 -8.11 -26.70
CA TYR A 232 -34.56 -8.15 -27.07
C TYR A 232 -35.02 -6.86 -27.78
N ALA A 233 -34.59 -5.70 -27.28
CA ALA A 233 -34.85 -4.41 -27.93
C ALA A 233 -34.19 -4.31 -29.32
N LEU A 234 -32.96 -4.81 -29.47
CA LEU A 234 -32.28 -4.86 -30.76
C LEU A 234 -32.97 -5.83 -31.74
N ALA A 235 -33.34 -7.02 -31.28
CA ALA A 235 -34.00 -8.03 -32.08
C ALA A 235 -35.39 -7.58 -32.57
N SER A 236 -36.14 -6.85 -31.74
CA SER A 236 -37.45 -6.28 -32.10
C SER A 236 -37.36 -5.16 -33.16
N ASN A 237 -36.29 -4.36 -33.15
CA ASN A 237 -36.03 -3.41 -34.23
C ASN A 237 -35.61 -4.12 -35.53
N LEU A 238 -34.74 -5.13 -35.43
CA LEU A 238 -34.28 -5.90 -36.59
C LEU A 238 -35.40 -6.66 -37.29
N SER A 239 -36.38 -7.18 -36.54
CA SER A 239 -37.53 -7.86 -37.14
C SER A 239 -38.40 -6.95 -38.00
N ALA A 240 -38.40 -5.63 -37.76
CA ALA A 240 -39.19 -4.68 -38.55
C ALA A 240 -38.65 -4.48 -39.98
N PHE A 241 -37.38 -4.84 -40.23
CA PHE A 241 -36.74 -4.71 -41.54
C PHE A 241 -36.85 -5.97 -42.40
N GLN A 242 -37.46 -7.05 -41.89
CA GLN A 242 -37.53 -8.34 -42.58
C GLN A 242 -38.98 -8.70 -42.93
N ASN A 243 -39.27 -8.91 -44.22
CA ASN A 243 -40.62 -9.18 -44.73
C ASN A 243 -40.88 -10.67 -45.07
N THR A 244 -39.93 -11.56 -44.80
CA THR A 244 -39.97 -12.97 -45.22
C THR A 244 -40.49 -13.93 -44.15
N MET A 245 -40.62 -13.51 -42.88
CA MET A 245 -41.11 -14.32 -41.76
C MET A 245 -42.06 -13.50 -40.88
N GLU A 246 -42.91 -14.20 -40.13
CA GLU A 246 -43.72 -13.56 -39.09
C GLU A 246 -42.82 -12.86 -38.06
N PRO A 247 -43.13 -11.60 -37.67
CA PRO A 247 -42.27 -10.79 -36.80
C PRO A 247 -41.99 -11.47 -35.44
N VAL A 248 -42.93 -12.22 -34.89
CA VAL A 248 -42.76 -12.96 -33.63
C VAL A 248 -41.74 -14.10 -33.77
N THR A 249 -41.68 -14.74 -34.93
CA THR A 249 -40.74 -15.83 -35.20
C THR A 249 -39.36 -15.26 -35.54
N ALA A 250 -39.31 -14.17 -36.32
CA ALA A 250 -38.09 -13.45 -36.67
C ALA A 250 -37.37 -12.89 -35.43
N THR A 251 -38.11 -12.26 -34.51
CA THR A 251 -37.56 -11.74 -33.25
C THR A 251 -36.92 -12.84 -32.40
N LYS A 252 -37.58 -14.01 -32.26
CA LYS A 252 -37.04 -15.14 -31.49
C LYS A 252 -35.73 -15.68 -32.08
N PHE A 253 -35.67 -15.86 -33.40
CA PHE A 253 -34.45 -16.31 -34.07
C PHE A 253 -33.32 -15.27 -33.98
N ALA A 254 -33.62 -13.99 -34.20
CA ALA A 254 -32.65 -12.91 -34.09
C ALA A 254 -32.14 -12.77 -32.65
N PHE A 255 -33.04 -12.81 -31.66
CA PHE A 255 -32.70 -12.77 -30.24
C PHE A 255 -31.78 -13.94 -29.85
N ALA A 256 -32.13 -15.17 -30.24
CA ALA A 256 -31.32 -16.36 -29.97
C ALA A 256 -29.94 -16.27 -30.64
N ALA A 257 -29.87 -15.82 -31.89
CA ALA A 257 -28.61 -15.67 -32.63
C ALA A 257 -27.70 -14.62 -31.98
N ILE A 258 -28.22 -13.44 -31.64
CA ILE A 258 -27.46 -12.36 -31.01
C ILE A 258 -27.01 -12.78 -29.59
N LEU A 259 -27.87 -13.42 -28.81
CA LEU A 259 -27.50 -13.94 -27.49
C LEU A 259 -26.42 -15.03 -27.58
N ALA A 260 -26.52 -15.95 -28.55
CA ALA A 260 -25.50 -16.97 -28.74
C ALA A 260 -24.15 -16.36 -29.11
N TYR A 261 -24.14 -15.36 -30.01
CA TYR A 261 -22.93 -14.63 -30.37
C TYR A 261 -22.32 -13.87 -29.18
N LEU A 262 -23.14 -13.15 -28.43
CA LEU A 262 -22.70 -12.45 -27.21
C LEU A 262 -22.19 -13.41 -26.14
N GLY A 263 -22.86 -14.54 -25.94
CA GLY A 263 -22.43 -15.56 -24.99
C GLY A 263 -21.06 -16.13 -25.36
N PHE A 264 -20.85 -16.48 -26.62
CA PHE A 264 -19.58 -17.03 -27.09
C PHE A 264 -18.43 -16.00 -27.07
N THR A 265 -18.70 -14.76 -27.49
CA THR A 265 -17.68 -13.70 -27.42
C THR A 265 -17.35 -13.31 -25.98
N ALA A 266 -18.35 -13.31 -25.09
CA ALA A 266 -18.14 -13.04 -23.67
C ALA A 266 -17.31 -14.14 -22.98
N THR A 267 -17.52 -15.42 -23.30
CA THR A 267 -16.70 -16.50 -22.74
C THR A 267 -15.24 -16.40 -23.19
N ILE A 268 -14.99 -16.13 -24.47
CA ILE A 268 -13.63 -15.89 -24.98
C ILE A 268 -13.00 -14.67 -24.28
N GLY A 269 -13.73 -13.56 -24.19
CA GLY A 269 -13.25 -12.36 -23.50
C GLY A 269 -12.95 -12.60 -22.02
N MET A 270 -13.76 -13.41 -21.34
CA MET A 270 -13.52 -13.80 -19.96
C MET A 270 -12.25 -14.64 -19.82
N VAL A 271 -12.06 -15.65 -20.68
CA VAL A 271 -10.83 -16.45 -20.69
C VAL A 271 -9.64 -15.55 -20.94
N ALA A 272 -9.66 -14.75 -22.01
CA ALA A 272 -8.59 -13.83 -22.37
C ALA A 272 -8.22 -12.89 -21.21
N LYS A 273 -9.22 -12.31 -20.52
CA LYS A 273 -8.99 -11.44 -19.35
C LYS A 273 -8.40 -12.20 -18.16
N THR A 274 -8.82 -13.44 -17.93
CA THR A 274 -8.27 -14.27 -16.84
C THR A 274 -6.90 -14.87 -17.14
N THR A 275 -6.50 -14.91 -18.42
CA THR A 275 -5.20 -15.42 -18.86
C THR A 275 -4.20 -14.32 -19.21
N ALA A 276 -4.62 -13.05 -19.28
CA ALA A 276 -3.74 -11.93 -19.56
C ALA A 276 -2.64 -11.82 -18.46
N ASN A 277 -1.38 -11.84 -18.88
CA ASN A 277 -0.20 -11.95 -18.02
C ASN A 277 0.66 -10.66 -17.98
N ASP A 278 0.14 -9.52 -18.43
CA ASP A 278 0.93 -8.28 -18.64
C ASP A 278 1.55 -7.69 -17.36
N HIS A 279 1.20 -8.21 -16.19
CA HIS A 279 1.67 -7.73 -14.89
C HIS A 279 2.72 -8.63 -14.22
N MET A 280 3.21 -9.68 -14.89
CA MET A 280 4.21 -10.61 -14.32
C MET A 280 5.62 -10.23 -14.77
N ARG A 281 6.30 -9.34 -14.04
CA ARG A 281 7.69 -8.98 -14.38
C ARG A 281 8.70 -9.97 -13.84
N ARG A 282 8.59 -10.31 -12.55
CA ARG A 282 9.49 -11.23 -11.84
C ARG A 282 8.74 -12.34 -11.13
N VAL A 283 7.60 -12.01 -10.51
CA VAL A 283 6.77 -12.94 -9.75
C VAL A 283 5.65 -13.49 -10.63
N THR A 284 5.70 -14.79 -10.86
CA THR A 284 4.71 -15.55 -11.66
C THR A 284 3.97 -16.57 -10.81
N TRP A 285 2.80 -17.02 -11.25
CA TRP A 285 2.08 -18.11 -10.58
C TRP A 285 2.79 -19.45 -10.78
N ALA A 286 2.86 -20.28 -9.74
CA ALA A 286 3.29 -21.67 -9.87
C ALA A 286 2.33 -22.45 -10.80
N PRO A 287 2.84 -23.44 -11.57
CA PRO A 287 1.98 -24.32 -12.34
C PRO A 287 1.00 -25.05 -11.42
N GLY A 288 -0.25 -25.23 -11.88
CA GLY A 288 -1.31 -25.92 -11.12
C GLY A 288 -2.27 -25.01 -10.34
N ILE A 289 -2.00 -23.71 -10.20
CA ILE A 289 -2.93 -22.80 -9.50
C ILE A 289 -4.15 -22.51 -10.38
N PRO A 290 -5.38 -22.67 -9.86
CA PRO A 290 -6.60 -22.44 -10.63
C PRO A 290 -6.82 -20.96 -10.94
N LEU A 291 -7.43 -20.67 -12.10
CA LEU A 291 -7.61 -19.31 -12.62
C LEU A 291 -8.36 -18.37 -11.67
N HIS A 292 -9.35 -18.88 -10.93
CA HIS A 292 -10.12 -18.06 -9.98
C HIS A 292 -9.27 -17.58 -8.81
N GLN A 293 -8.32 -18.40 -8.32
CA GLN A 293 -7.42 -18.01 -7.24
C GLN A 293 -6.40 -16.98 -7.73
N ARG A 294 -5.89 -17.14 -8.96
CA ARG A 294 -5.03 -16.14 -9.61
C ARG A 294 -5.73 -14.80 -9.69
N TRP A 295 -6.96 -14.78 -10.20
CA TRP A 295 -7.74 -13.56 -10.30
C TRP A 295 -7.98 -12.90 -8.93
N LEU A 296 -8.30 -13.69 -7.90
CA LEU A 296 -8.56 -13.16 -6.57
C LEU A 296 -7.30 -12.53 -5.95
N ARG A 297 -6.18 -13.25 -6.04
CA ARG A 297 -4.87 -12.90 -5.44
C ARG A 297 -3.97 -12.09 -6.37
N GLU A 298 -4.48 -11.59 -7.49
CA GLU A 298 -3.67 -10.87 -8.47
C GLU A 298 -3.01 -9.61 -7.89
N GLU A 299 -3.68 -8.91 -6.97
CA GLU A 299 -3.15 -7.69 -6.32
C GLU A 299 -2.06 -8.03 -5.29
N GLU A 300 -2.22 -9.15 -4.58
CA GLU A 300 -1.19 -9.69 -3.68
C GLU A 300 0.08 -10.00 -4.49
N ARG A 301 -0.07 -10.69 -5.62
CA ARG A 301 1.04 -10.98 -6.53
C ARG A 301 1.67 -9.70 -7.08
N ALA A 302 0.87 -8.72 -7.52
CA ALA A 302 1.39 -7.45 -8.03
C ALA A 302 2.21 -6.69 -6.97
N GLY A 303 1.72 -6.61 -5.73
CA GLY A 303 2.49 -6.01 -4.62
C GLY A 303 3.79 -6.76 -4.34
N MET A 304 3.78 -8.09 -4.38
CA MET A 304 5.00 -8.88 -4.25
C MET A 304 5.97 -8.73 -5.44
N ASP A 305 5.45 -8.52 -6.65
CA ASP A 305 6.24 -8.25 -7.85
C ASP A 305 6.95 -6.89 -7.74
N ASP A 306 6.27 -5.87 -7.22
CA ASP A 306 6.86 -4.56 -6.96
C ASP A 306 7.97 -4.63 -5.90
N ILE A 307 7.76 -5.41 -4.82
CA ILE A 307 8.79 -5.69 -3.82
C ILE A 307 9.99 -6.40 -4.47
N ALA A 308 9.75 -7.45 -5.26
CA ALA A 308 10.82 -8.17 -5.96
C ALA A 308 11.59 -7.27 -6.95
N CYS A 309 10.90 -6.40 -7.68
CA CYS A 309 11.52 -5.43 -8.58
C CYS A 309 12.33 -4.35 -7.84
N ALA A 310 11.95 -4.00 -6.62
CA ALA A 310 12.65 -2.97 -5.84
C ALA A 310 13.86 -3.51 -5.07
N TRP A 311 13.78 -4.74 -4.57
CA TRP A 311 14.87 -5.38 -3.82
C TRP A 311 15.96 -5.96 -4.71
N GLY A 312 15.59 -6.43 -5.89
CA GLY A 312 16.57 -6.96 -6.83
C GLY A 312 17.17 -5.94 -7.78
N TYR A 313 17.95 -6.45 -8.72
CA TYR A 313 18.54 -5.66 -9.79
C TYR A 313 17.45 -5.13 -10.71
N ARG A 314 17.62 -3.88 -11.15
CA ARG A 314 16.76 -3.26 -12.16
C ARG A 314 17.09 -3.75 -13.57
N GLU A 315 18.30 -4.26 -13.77
CA GLU A 315 18.76 -4.76 -15.06
C GLU A 315 18.27 -6.19 -15.30
N LYS A 316 17.48 -6.38 -16.36
CA LYS A 316 16.88 -7.68 -16.73
C LYS A 316 17.92 -8.81 -16.89
N TRP A 317 19.10 -8.51 -17.43
CA TRP A 317 20.16 -9.49 -17.67
C TRP A 317 20.89 -9.94 -16.40
N ARG A 318 20.67 -9.28 -15.25
CA ARG A 318 21.23 -9.65 -13.95
C ARG A 318 20.23 -10.34 -13.03
N HIS A 319 18.98 -10.45 -13.47
CA HIS A 319 17.98 -11.21 -12.73
C HIS A 319 18.50 -12.64 -12.54
N GLY A 320 18.28 -13.21 -11.36
CA GLY A 320 18.76 -14.55 -10.99
C GLY A 320 20.20 -14.63 -10.45
N GLU A 321 21.01 -13.57 -10.56
CA GLU A 321 22.30 -13.46 -9.85
C GLU A 321 22.14 -12.96 -8.41
N GLU A 322 20.91 -12.62 -8.02
CA GLU A 322 20.59 -12.04 -6.73
C GLU A 322 20.67 -13.08 -5.63
N GLY A 323 21.39 -12.73 -4.57
CA GLY A 323 21.57 -13.54 -3.39
C GLY A 323 21.50 -12.69 -2.13
N GLY A 324 21.29 -13.34 -1.01
CA GLY A 324 21.14 -12.69 0.29
C GLY A 324 20.00 -13.31 1.08
N ILE A 325 20.11 -13.23 2.39
CA ILE A 325 19.16 -13.84 3.33
C ILE A 325 17.74 -13.30 3.08
N GLU A 326 17.61 -12.00 2.82
CA GLU A 326 16.34 -11.33 2.52
C GLU A 326 15.74 -11.76 1.17
N TRP A 327 16.60 -12.03 0.18
CA TRP A 327 16.16 -12.47 -1.15
C TRP A 327 15.71 -13.93 -1.13
N GLU A 328 16.44 -14.78 -0.42
CA GLU A 328 16.09 -16.19 -0.21
C GLU A 328 14.82 -16.33 0.62
N SER A 329 14.65 -15.52 1.68
CA SER A 329 13.42 -15.53 2.48
C SER A 329 12.20 -15.08 1.68
N LEU A 330 12.35 -14.06 0.82
CA LEU A 330 11.31 -13.63 -0.10
C LEU A 330 10.93 -14.78 -1.07
N LYS A 331 11.92 -15.48 -1.62
CA LYS A 331 11.70 -16.60 -2.53
C LYS A 331 11.00 -17.78 -1.84
N GLU A 332 11.40 -18.12 -0.63
CA GLU A 332 10.75 -19.16 0.18
C GLU A 332 9.30 -18.78 0.49
N TYR A 333 9.08 -17.55 0.96
CA TYR A 333 7.76 -17.03 1.27
C TYR A 333 6.83 -17.03 0.04
N LEU A 334 7.33 -16.61 -1.12
CA LEU A 334 6.60 -16.70 -2.39
C LEU A 334 6.27 -18.15 -2.75
N GLY A 335 7.22 -19.06 -2.59
CA GLY A 335 7.03 -20.50 -2.81
C GLY A 335 5.90 -21.07 -1.96
N LEU A 336 5.83 -20.73 -0.68
CA LEU A 336 4.74 -21.13 0.24
C LEU A 336 3.37 -20.63 -0.22
N LYS A 337 3.33 -19.47 -0.88
CA LYS A 337 2.13 -18.84 -1.40
C LYS A 337 1.75 -19.30 -2.81
N GLY A 338 2.50 -20.24 -3.39
CA GLY A 338 2.29 -20.73 -4.76
C GLY A 338 2.75 -19.74 -5.84
N MET A 339 3.62 -18.81 -5.49
CA MET A 339 4.24 -17.88 -6.43
C MET A 339 5.68 -18.32 -6.69
N MET A 340 6.17 -18.06 -7.89
CA MET A 340 7.54 -18.35 -8.30
C MET A 340 8.23 -17.04 -8.68
N LEU A 341 9.31 -16.76 -7.98
CA LEU A 341 10.23 -15.68 -8.26
C LEU A 341 11.20 -16.09 -9.38
N ASP A 342 11.35 -15.24 -10.39
CA ASP A 342 12.23 -15.42 -11.54
C ASP A 342 12.12 -16.80 -12.18
N ARG A 343 11.02 -16.99 -12.92
CA ARG A 343 10.85 -18.21 -13.71
C ARG A 343 11.93 -18.25 -14.80
N VAL A 344 12.74 -19.32 -14.81
CA VAL A 344 13.84 -19.58 -15.76
C VAL A 344 13.41 -19.35 -17.22
N GLU A 345 12.21 -19.81 -17.60
CA GLU A 345 11.66 -19.68 -18.96
C GLU A 345 11.39 -18.22 -19.39
N LEU A 346 11.25 -17.30 -18.44
CA LEU A 346 10.98 -15.88 -18.68
C LEU A 346 12.23 -15.01 -18.50
N MET A 347 13.37 -15.62 -18.20
CA MET A 347 14.65 -14.92 -18.07
C MET A 347 15.27 -14.70 -19.45
N GLU A 348 15.74 -13.48 -19.67
CA GLU A 348 16.39 -13.07 -20.92
C GLU A 348 17.68 -13.89 -21.12
N GLY A 349 17.79 -14.60 -22.25
CA GLY A 349 18.96 -15.42 -22.59
C GLY A 349 18.85 -16.91 -22.28
N MET A 350 17.73 -17.40 -21.73
CA MET A 350 17.47 -18.83 -21.47
C MET A 350 16.38 -19.45 -22.38
N SER A 351 16.07 -18.82 -23.52
CA SER A 351 15.11 -19.30 -24.54
C SER A 351 15.77 -19.83 -25.80
#